data_AF-A0A3D6DU60-F1
#
_entry.id   AF-A0A3D6DU60-F1
#
_cell.length_a   1.000
_cell.length_b   1.000
_cell.length_c   1.000
_cell.angle_alpha   90.00
_cell.angle_beta   90.00
_cell.angle_gamma   90.00
#
_symmetry.space_group_name_H-M   'P 1'
#
loop_
_entity.id
_entity.type
_entity.pdbx_description
1 polymer ?
#
loop_
_entity_poly.entity_id
_entity_poly.type
_entity_poly.pdbx_seq_one_letter_code
_entity_poly.pdbx_strand_id
1 'polypeptide(L)'
;MIVVTFIVGLLPVVGNLISNTVIFVVSLAHSPGVAISSLVFLVFIHKLEYFLNARIVGAQIRAKAWELLTAMLLMESSFGLAGLVAAPICYAWLKDELSSRELI
;
A
#
# COMPACT_ATOMS: atom_id res chain seq x y z
N MET A 1 5.47 -20.93 -3.36
CA MET A 1 5.59 -19.61 -4.01
C MET A 1 4.62 -18.61 -3.40
N ILE A 2 3.29 -18.82 -3.45
CA ILE A 2 2.25 -17.88 -2.96
C ILE A 2 2.50 -17.33 -1.54
N VAL A 3 2.80 -18.20 -0.56
CA VAL A 3 3.06 -17.77 0.83
C VAL A 3 4.30 -16.89 0.94
N VAL A 4 5.34 -17.20 0.18
CA VAL A 4 6.58 -16.40 0.15
C VAL A 4 6.31 -15.04 -0.48
N THR A 5 5.57 -14.99 -1.59
CA THR A 5 5.20 -13.72 -2.24
C THR A 5 4.35 -12.85 -1.33
N PHE A 6 3.43 -13.45 -0.55
CA PHE A 6 2.62 -12.74 0.42
C PHE A 6 3.45 -12.15 1.57
N ILE A 7 4.36 -12.93 2.16
CA ILE A 7 5.26 -12.45 3.23
C ILE A 7 6.18 -11.34 2.73
N VAL A 8 6.77 -11.50 1.54
CA VAL A 8 7.64 -10.48 0.94
C VAL A 8 6.84 -9.22 0.59
N GLY A 9 5.60 -9.36 0.13
CA GLY A 9 4.70 -8.22 -0.15
C GLY A 9 4.25 -7.46 1.11
N LEU A 10 4.23 -8.10 2.28
CA LEU A 10 3.94 -7.45 3.57
C LEU A 10 5.14 -6.68 4.13
N LEU A 11 6.37 -7.07 3.75
CA LEU A 11 7.62 -6.55 4.29
C LEU A 11 7.75 -5.01 4.18
N PRO A 12 7.35 -4.36 3.07
CA PRO A 12 7.33 -2.89 2.97
C PRO A 12 6.35 -2.23 3.95
N VAL A 13 5.15 -2.79 4.12
CA VAL A 13 4.12 -2.24 5.01
C VAL A 13 4.55 -2.33 6.46
N VAL A 14 5.04 -3.51 6.85
CA VAL A 14 5.57 -3.76 8.20
C VAL A 14 6.80 -2.90 8.47
N GLY A 15 7.71 -2.80 7.50
CA GLY A 15 8.90 -1.95 7.57
C GLY A 15 8.55 -0.47 7.79
N ASN A 16 7.59 0.06 7.04
CA ASN A 16 7.11 1.43 7.19
C ASN A 16 6.47 1.68 8.55
N LEU A 17 5.64 0.76 9.06
CA LEU A 17 5.04 0.89 10.38
C LEU A 17 6.10 0.94 11.48
N ILE A 18 7.04 -0.01 11.47
CA ILE A 18 8.10 -0.10 12.48
C ILE A 18 8.99 1.15 12.42
N SER A 19 9.48 1.52 11.23
CA SER A 19 10.37 2.66 11.05
C SER A 19 9.70 3.97 11.49
N ASN A 20 8.48 4.23 11.03
CA ASN A 20 7.77 5.47 11.35
C ASN A 20 7.45 5.58 12.85
N THR A 21 7.13 4.44 13.49
CA THR A 21 6.92 4.39 14.94
C THR A 21 8.20 4.73 15.70
N VAL A 22 9.33 4.13 15.30
CA VAL A 22 10.64 4.42 15.92
C VAL A 22 11.02 5.88 15.73
N ILE A 23 10.87 6.43 14.52
CA ILE A 23 11.15 7.84 14.22
C ILE A 23 10.32 8.76 15.11
N PHE A 24 9.02 8.48 15.26
CA PHE A 24 8.13 9.28 16.10
C PHE A 24 8.52 9.20 17.58
N VAL A 25 8.80 8.00 18.10
CA VAL A 25 9.22 7.80 19.51
C VAL A 25 10.53 8.51 19.81
N VAL A 26 11.54 8.38 18.94
CA VAL A 26 12.83 9.07 19.08
C VAL A 26 12.64 10.59 19.00
N SER A 27 11.79 11.06 18.10
CA SER A 27 11.48 12.49 17.96
C SER A 27 10.75 13.05 19.20
N LEU A 28 9.86 12.27 19.79
CA LEU A 28 9.15 12.61 21.03
C LEU A 28 10.09 12.68 22.23
N ALA A 29 11.08 11.78 22.30
CA ALA A 29 12.11 11.81 23.32
C ALA A 29 13.01 13.06 23.22
N HIS A 30 13.16 13.64 22.02
CA HIS A 30 13.94 14.86 21.81
C HIS A 30 13.14 16.13 22.15
N SER A 31 11.98 16.34 21.53
CA SER A 31 11.03 17.38 21.94
C SER A 31 9.66 17.21 21.27
N PRO A 32 8.57 17.71 21.88
CA PRO A 32 7.25 17.69 21.25
C PRO A 32 7.20 18.39 19.88
N GLY A 33 8.00 19.46 19.70
CA GLY A 33 8.10 20.17 18.42
C GLY A 33 8.72 19.30 17.32
N VAL A 34 9.79 18.56 17.66
CA VAL A 34 10.44 17.63 16.72
C VAL A 34 9.50 16.47 16.39
N ALA A 35 8.78 15.93 17.38
CA ALA A 35 7.76 14.89 17.16
C ALA A 35 6.68 15.32 16.17
N ILE A 36 6.09 16.50 16.36
CA ILE A 36 5.07 17.04 15.45
C ILE A 36 5.66 17.25 14.04
N SER A 37 6.85 17.84 13.94
CA SER A 37 7.50 18.06 12.63
C SER A 37 7.79 16.73 11.90
N SER A 38 8.25 15.71 12.62
CA SER A 38 8.51 14.38 12.07
C SER A 38 7.22 13.69 11.62
N LEU A 39 6.13 13.83 12.39
CA LEU A 39 4.84 13.24 12.05
C LEU A 39 4.26 13.88 10.78
N VAL A 40 4.33 15.21 10.68
CA VAL A 40 3.91 15.96 9.47
C VAL A 40 4.72 15.49 8.26
N PHE A 41 6.04 15.39 8.40
CA PHE A 41 6.92 14.93 7.34
C PHE A 41 6.60 13.49 6.90
N LEU A 42 6.46 12.57 7.85
CA LEU A 42 6.16 11.16 7.58
C LEU A 42 4.81 10.99 6.87
N VAL A 43 3.77 11.70 7.32
CA VAL A 43 2.45 11.68 6.66
C VAL A 43 2.54 12.22 5.23
N PHE A 44 3.29 13.31 5.03
CA PHE A 44 3.45 13.94 3.73
C PHE A 44 4.19 13.04 2.73
N ILE A 45 5.33 12.48 3.13
CA ILE A 45 6.11 11.57 2.29
C ILE A 45 5.32 10.31 1.95
N HIS A 46 4.62 9.73 2.93
CA HIS A 46 3.81 8.52 2.70
C HIS A 46 2.70 8.77 1.68
N LYS A 47 2.06 9.94 1.73
CA LYS A 47 1.01 10.30 0.76
C LYS A 47 1.57 10.58 -0.63
N LEU A 48 2.77 11.17 -0.73
CA LEU A 48 3.48 11.33 -1.99
C LEU A 48 3.86 9.97 -2.60
N GLU A 49 4.32 9.02 -1.78
CA GLU A 49 4.64 7.66 -2.22
C GLU A 49 3.41 6.98 -2.80
N TYR A 50 2.24 7.05 -2.15
CA TYR A 50 1.00 6.50 -2.71
C TYR A 50 0.63 7.10 -4.05
N PHE A 51 0.79 8.42 -4.22
CA PHE A 51 0.51 9.08 -5.49
C PHE A 51 1.46 8.62 -6.60
N LEU A 52 2.75 8.51 -6.28
CA LEU A 52 3.76 8.01 -7.22
C LEU A 52 3.52 6.53 -7.57
N ASN A 53 3.25 5.68 -6.58
CA ASN A 53 2.94 4.27 -6.78
C ASN A 53 1.68 4.09 -7.63
N ALA A 54 0.60 4.84 -7.37
CA ALA A 54 -0.61 4.78 -8.17
C ALA A 54 -0.34 5.18 -9.64
N ARG A 55 0.52 6.19 -9.87
CA ARG A 55 0.90 6.61 -11.22
C ARG A 55 1.80 5.59 -11.94
N ILE A 56 2.80 5.05 -11.26
CA ILE A 56 3.77 4.10 -11.83
C ILE A 56 3.10 2.74 -12.08
N VAL A 57 2.42 2.19 -11.07
CA VAL A 57 1.78 0.88 -11.16
C VAL A 57 0.55 0.94 -12.07
N GLY A 58 -0.29 1.98 -11.95
CA GLY A 58 -1.45 2.15 -12.83
C GLY A 58 -1.09 2.23 -14.32
N ALA A 59 0.07 2.82 -14.64
CA ALA A 59 0.60 2.85 -16.00
C ALA A 59 1.06 1.46 -16.50
N GLN A 60 1.61 0.61 -15.62
CA GLN A 60 2.09 -0.72 -16.01
C GLN A 60 0.97 -1.76 -16.17
N ILE A 61 -0.07 -1.75 -15.34
CA ILE A 61 -1.19 -2.72 -15.41
C ILE A 61 -2.44 -2.22 -16.14
N ARG A 62 -2.34 -1.09 -16.88
CA ARG A 62 -3.46 -0.44 -17.59
C ARG A 62 -4.71 -0.33 -16.69
N ALA A 63 -4.49 -0.13 -15.39
CA ALA A 63 -5.54 -0.09 -14.38
C ALA A 63 -5.78 1.36 -13.98
N LYS A 64 -7.04 1.79 -13.97
CA LYS A 64 -7.36 3.13 -13.51
C LYS A 64 -7.20 3.16 -11.98
N ALA A 65 -6.68 4.26 -11.45
CA ALA A 65 -6.43 4.40 -10.01
C ALA A 65 -7.67 4.09 -9.13
N TRP A 66 -8.88 4.42 -9.60
CA TRP A 66 -10.12 4.13 -8.89
C TRP A 66 -10.47 2.63 -8.85
N GLU A 67 -10.08 1.84 -9.84
CA GLU A 67 -10.32 0.38 -9.87
C GLU A 67 -9.52 -0.31 -8.77
N LEU A 68 -8.23 0.05 -8.67
CA LEU A 68 -7.34 -0.44 -7.61
C LEU A 68 -7.78 0.01 -6.22
N LEU A 69 -8.18 1.27 -6.05
CA LEU A 69 -8.69 1.77 -4.76
C LEU A 69 -9.95 1.02 -4.31
N THR A 70 -10.85 0.72 -5.24
CA THR A 70 -12.08 -0.03 -4.95
C THR A 70 -11.74 -1.46 -4.54
N ALA A 71 -10.81 -2.12 -5.25
CA ALA A 71 -10.34 -3.46 -4.90
C ALA A 71 -9.68 -3.51 -3.51
N MET A 72 -8.85 -2.50 -3.19
CA MET A 72 -8.22 -2.35 -1.88
C MET A 72 -9.26 -2.22 -0.77
N LEU A 73 -10.26 -1.36 -0.91
CA LEU A 73 -11.33 -1.17 0.09
C LEU A 73 -12.17 -2.44 0.29
N LEU A 74 -12.52 -3.13 -0.80
CA LEU A 74 -13.30 -4.36 -0.73
C LEU A 74 -12.54 -5.48 -0.01
N MET A 75 -11.27 -5.67 -0.35
CA MET A 75 -10.45 -6.69 0.29
C MET A 75 -10.06 -6.32 1.72
N GLU A 76 -9.82 -5.05 2.02
CA GLU A 76 -9.65 -4.58 3.39
C GLU A 76 -10.90 -4.85 4.23
N SER A 77 -12.09 -4.54 3.72
CA SER A 77 -13.35 -4.80 4.43
C SER A 77 -13.61 -6.29 4.66
N SER A 78 -13.12 -7.15 3.76
CA SER A 78 -13.35 -8.61 3.81
C SER A 78 -12.30 -9.36 4.62
N PHE A 79 -11.03 -8.92 4.58
CA PHE A 79 -9.87 -9.66 5.09
C PHE A 79 -8.89 -8.78 5.91
N GLY A 80 -9.24 -7.52 6.18
CA GLY A 80 -8.41 -6.57 6.94
C GLY A 80 -7.11 -6.20 6.22
N LEU A 81 -6.04 -5.98 6.99
CA LEU A 81 -4.70 -5.64 6.47
C LEU A 81 -4.17 -6.65 5.45
N ALA A 82 -4.44 -7.94 5.64
CA ALA A 82 -4.05 -8.98 4.70
C ALA A 82 -4.75 -8.80 3.34
N GLY A 83 -6.02 -8.39 3.35
CA GLY A 83 -6.78 -8.06 2.15
C GLY A 83 -6.25 -6.83 1.43
N LEU A 84 -5.89 -5.78 2.17
CA LEU A 84 -5.31 -4.57 1.58
C LEU A 84 -4.04 -4.89 0.79
N VAL A 85 -3.17 -5.75 1.32
CA VAL A 85 -1.91 -6.15 0.67
C VAL A 85 -2.13 -7.09 -0.51
N ALA A 86 -3.11 -7.98 -0.41
CA ALA A 86 -3.43 -8.90 -1.50
C ALA A 86 -4.22 -8.23 -2.65
N ALA A 87 -4.84 -7.07 -2.41
CA ALA A 87 -5.72 -6.41 -3.38
C ALA A 87 -5.11 -6.11 -4.76
N PRO A 88 -3.89 -5.57 -4.88
CA PRO A 88 -3.28 -5.32 -6.19
C PRO A 88 -3.01 -6.62 -6.96
N ILE A 89 -2.62 -7.67 -6.24
CA ILE A 89 -2.28 -8.97 -6.81
C ILE A 89 -3.55 -9.67 -7.31
N CYS A 90 -4.59 -9.71 -6.46
CA CYS A 90 -5.88 -10.30 -6.82
C CYS A 90 -6.57 -9.52 -7.95
N TYR A 91 -6.50 -8.19 -7.92
CA TYR A 91 -7.06 -7.36 -8.99
C TYR A 91 -6.34 -7.58 -10.32
N ALA A 92 -5.01 -7.59 -10.32
CA ALA A 92 -4.22 -7.83 -11.53
C ALA A 92 -4.49 -9.23 -12.11
N TRP A 93 -4.52 -10.26 -11.27
CA TRP A 93 -4.85 -11.63 -11.69
C TRP A 93 -6.26 -11.74 -12.26
N LEU A 94 -7.27 -11.17 -11.57
CA LEU A 94 -8.65 -11.20 -12.03
C LEU A 94 -8.83 -10.50 -13.38
N LYS A 95 -8.18 -9.33 -13.54
CA LYS A 95 -8.23 -8.57 -14.79
C LYS A 95 -7.59 -9.32 -15.95
N ASP A 96 -6.46 -9.97 -15.71
CA ASP A 96 -5.76 -10.79 -16.71
C ASP A 96 -6.63 -11.98 -17.15
N GLU A 97 -7.23 -12.69 -16.19
CA GLU A 97 -8.13 -13.82 -16.45
C GLU A 97 -9.36 -13.39 -17.26
N LEU A 98 -9.99 -12.27 -16.90
CA LEU A 98 -11.15 -11.74 -17.63
C LEU A 98 -10.79 -11.30 -19.05
N SER A 99 -9.62 -10.67 -19.23
CA SER A 99 -9.16 -10.24 -20.56
C SER A 99 -8.80 -11.44 -21.44
N SER A 100 -8.17 -12.49 -20.89
CA SER A 100 -7.88 -13.73 -21.63
C SER A 100 -9.13 -14.47 -22.11
N ARG A 101 -10.26 -14.25 -21.42
CA ARG A 101 -11.57 -14.83 -21.74
C ARG A 101 -12.45 -13.90 -22.59
N GLU A 102 -11.92 -12.76 -23.02
CA GLU A 102 -12.65 -11.72 -23.77
C GLU A 102 -13.92 -11.22 -23.07
N LEU A 103 -13.93 -11.23 -21.73
CA LEU A 103 -15.06 -10.74 -20.93
C LEU A 103 -14.99 -9.23 -20.65
N ILE A 104 -13.82 -8.63 -20.86
CA ILE A 104 -13.53 -7.18 -20.75
C ILE A 104 -12.47 -6.74 -21.76
#